data_AF-A0A929VT79-F1
#
_entry.id   AF-A0A929VT79-F1
#
_cell.length_a   1.000
_cell.length_b   1.000
_cell.length_c   1.000
_cell.angle_alpha   90.00
_cell.angle_beta   90.00
_cell.angle_gamma   90.00
#
_symmetry.space_group_name_H-M   'P 1'
#
loop_
_entity.id
_entity.type
_entity.pdbx_description
1 polymer ?
#
loop_
_entity_poly.entity_id
_entity_poly.type
_entity_poly.pdbx_seq_one_letter_code
_entity_poly.pdbx_strand_id
1 'polypeptide(L)'
;LCRGGFLLAGWLLLSGSGAKGMEVVPVSTDRAQVVVKKSASTAADEAILRRFYTEVVLNGAKLDDKKVEATCTPAMLRVLCKAYVDEYDGTGYGIWIFRTCINGGDNTAGVLQIRPRSGRDYVVTYNDGGVKGETIVRMVTHNGRPMIAKIVRRDKGCR
;
A
#
# COMPACT_ATOMS: atom_id res chain seq x y z
N LEU A 1 17.19 -3.98 15.04
CA LEU A 1 18.51 -3.36 14.74
C LEU A 1 18.64 -3.23 13.24
N CYS A 2 18.96 -2.03 12.73
CA CYS A 2 19.18 -1.77 11.30
C CYS A 2 20.63 -1.33 11.07
N ARG A 3 21.34 -2.05 10.21
CA ARG A 3 22.54 -1.65 9.45
C ARG A 3 22.43 -2.42 8.12
N GLY A 4 22.49 -1.88 6.90
CA GLY A 4 23.12 -0.67 6.40
C GLY A 4 24.36 -1.07 5.60
N GLY A 5 24.28 -1.08 4.26
CA GLY A 5 25.41 -1.41 3.39
C GLY A 5 25.11 -1.14 1.90
N PHE A 6 25.71 -0.07 1.38
CA PHE A 6 25.84 0.28 -0.04
C PHE A 6 27.01 -0.48 -0.67
N LEU A 7 27.03 -0.62 -2.01
CA LEU A 7 28.12 -0.15 -2.89
C LEU A 7 27.84 -0.45 -4.38
N LEU A 8 28.43 0.39 -5.23
CA LEU A 8 28.21 0.61 -6.65
C LEU A 8 29.36 0.06 -7.52
N ALA A 9 29.05 -0.08 -8.82
CA ALA A 9 29.90 0.14 -10.00
C ALA A 9 30.81 -0.98 -10.54
N GLY A 10 30.82 -1.07 -11.87
CA GLY A 10 31.82 -1.78 -12.69
C GLY A 10 31.49 -1.68 -14.19
N TRP A 11 32.25 -0.83 -14.91
CA TRP A 11 32.23 -0.64 -16.37
C TRP A 11 32.83 -1.81 -17.15
N LEU A 12 32.39 -2.01 -18.41
CA LEU A 12 33.25 -2.55 -19.47
C LEU A 12 32.79 -2.02 -20.85
N LEU A 13 33.71 -1.39 -21.59
CA LEU A 13 33.62 -1.08 -23.02
C LEU A 13 34.48 -2.09 -23.79
N LEU A 14 34.05 -2.53 -24.98
CA LEU A 14 34.95 -2.82 -26.10
C LEU A 14 34.18 -2.92 -27.43
N SER A 15 34.85 -2.40 -28.46
CA SER A 15 34.48 -2.12 -29.86
C SER A 15 34.44 -3.34 -30.78
N GLY A 16 33.70 -3.24 -31.91
CA GLY A 16 33.82 -4.16 -33.05
C GLY A 16 33.12 -3.63 -34.32
N SER A 17 33.78 -3.81 -35.47
CA SER A 17 33.53 -3.23 -36.81
C SER A 17 32.76 -4.18 -37.74
N GLY A 18 32.07 -3.66 -38.78
CA GLY A 18 31.86 -4.41 -40.04
C GLY A 18 30.46 -4.41 -40.70
N ALA A 19 30.33 -3.63 -41.78
CA ALA A 19 29.64 -3.88 -43.06
C ALA A 19 28.11 -4.13 -43.21
N LYS A 20 27.53 -3.24 -44.03
CA LYS A 20 26.42 -3.35 -45.01
C LYS A 20 25.46 -4.55 -44.99
N GLY A 21 24.18 -4.21 -44.85
CA GLY A 21 23.03 -4.93 -45.41
C GLY A 21 21.81 -4.01 -45.39
N MET A 22 21.26 -3.68 -46.55
CA MET A 22 20.03 -2.90 -46.68
C MET A 22 18.87 -3.91 -46.66
N GLU A 23 18.04 -3.87 -45.63
CA GLU A 23 16.73 -4.54 -45.66
C GLU A 23 15.68 -3.60 -45.06
N VAL A 24 14.69 -3.29 -45.87
CA VAL A 24 13.52 -2.47 -45.53
C VAL A 24 12.52 -3.38 -44.84
N VAL A 25 12.20 -3.09 -43.58
CA VAL A 25 11.08 -3.71 -42.85
C VAL A 25 10.35 -2.60 -42.08
N PRO A 26 9.01 -2.53 -42.16
CA PRO A 26 8.24 -1.33 -41.83
C PRO A 26 8.31 -1.00 -40.34
N VAL A 27 8.35 0.30 -40.04
CA VAL A 27 8.18 0.81 -38.67
C VAL A 27 6.73 0.61 -38.25
N SER A 28 6.40 -0.60 -37.78
CA SER A 28 5.19 -0.79 -37.00
C SER A 28 5.46 -0.17 -35.63
N THR A 29 4.92 1.03 -35.42
CA THR A 29 4.82 1.63 -34.09
C THR A 29 3.79 0.82 -33.31
N ASP A 30 4.19 -0.38 -32.89
CA ASP A 30 3.44 -1.12 -31.90
C ASP A 30 3.84 -0.53 -30.55
N ARG A 31 3.10 0.51 -30.18
CA ARG A 31 3.11 1.04 -28.82
C ARG A 31 2.46 -0.03 -27.96
N ALA A 32 3.24 -1.05 -27.62
CA ALA A 32 2.85 -2.10 -26.71
C ALA A 32 2.39 -1.42 -25.43
N GLN A 33 1.07 -1.34 -25.26
CA GLN A 33 0.49 -0.99 -23.99
C GLN A 33 1.03 -2.04 -23.03
N VAL A 34 1.89 -1.60 -22.10
CA VAL A 34 2.36 -2.44 -21.01
C VAL A 34 1.14 -2.68 -20.13
N VAL A 35 0.32 -3.65 -20.52
CA VAL A 35 -0.65 -4.29 -19.64
C VAL A 35 0.21 -5.04 -18.65
N VAL A 36 0.59 -4.35 -17.56
CA VAL A 36 1.33 -4.93 -16.46
C VAL A 36 0.49 -6.10 -15.96
N LYS A 37 0.89 -7.32 -16.31
CA LYS A 37 0.26 -8.54 -15.79
C LYS A 37 0.35 -8.46 -14.27
N LYS A 38 -0.81 -8.36 -13.61
CA LYS A 38 -0.91 -8.27 -12.15
C LYS A 38 -0.28 -9.51 -11.53
N SER A 39 0.80 -9.33 -10.77
CA SER A 39 1.49 -10.44 -10.09
C SER A 39 0.61 -11.01 -8.96
N ALA A 40 0.80 -12.29 -8.64
CA ALA A 40 0.07 -12.96 -7.55
C ALA A 40 0.24 -12.24 -6.19
N SER A 41 1.42 -11.67 -5.93
CA SER A 41 1.69 -10.86 -4.74
C SER A 41 0.82 -9.60 -4.68
N THR A 42 0.58 -8.95 -5.82
CA THR A 42 -0.25 -7.75 -5.93
C THR A 42 -1.72 -8.07 -5.66
N ALA A 43 -2.22 -9.17 -6.21
CA ALA A 43 -3.60 -9.61 -5.95
C ALA A 43 -3.83 -9.98 -4.48
N ALA A 44 -2.87 -10.68 -3.86
CA ALA A 44 -2.94 -11.03 -2.44
C ALA A 44 -2.90 -9.79 -1.53
N ASP A 45 -2.02 -8.83 -1.83
CA ASP A 45 -1.92 -7.56 -1.11
C ASP A 45 -3.23 -6.78 -1.18
N GLU A 46 -3.80 -6.63 -2.39
CA GLU A 46 -5.07 -5.93 -2.57
C GLU A 46 -6.23 -6.62 -1.84
N ALA A 47 -6.28 -7.95 -1.81
CA ALA A 47 -7.29 -8.70 -1.07
C ALA A 47 -7.20 -8.43 0.44
N ILE A 48 -5.99 -8.43 0.99
CA ILE A 48 -5.75 -8.11 2.40
C ILE A 48 -6.15 -6.67 2.71
N LEU A 49 -5.73 -5.72 1.87
CA LEU A 49 -6.07 -4.31 2.04
C LEU A 49 -7.58 -4.09 1.96
N ARG A 50 -8.25 -4.68 0.97
CA ARG A 50 -9.71 -4.58 0.85
C ARG A 50 -10.40 -5.12 2.10
N ARG A 51 -10.00 -6.30 2.56
CA ARG A 51 -10.56 -6.91 3.77
C ARG A 51 -10.31 -6.04 5.01
N PHE A 52 -9.09 -5.55 5.19
CA PHE A 52 -8.74 -4.69 6.31
C PHE A 52 -9.58 -3.41 6.34
N TYR A 53 -9.71 -2.73 5.20
CA TYR A 53 -10.52 -1.51 5.16
C TYR A 53 -11.99 -1.79 5.42
N THR A 54 -12.55 -2.84 4.83
CA THR A 54 -13.97 -3.17 5.01
C THR A 54 -14.30 -3.66 6.42
N GLU A 55 -13.49 -4.56 6.98
CA GLU A 55 -13.82 -5.24 8.25
C GLU A 55 -13.24 -4.54 9.49
N VAL A 56 -12.28 -3.63 9.32
CA VAL A 56 -11.56 -2.99 10.42
C VAL A 56 -11.68 -1.47 10.36
N VAL A 57 -11.24 -0.84 9.27
CA VAL A 57 -11.14 0.64 9.21
C VAL A 57 -12.50 1.31 9.09
N LEU A 58 -13.34 0.82 8.17
CA LEU A 58 -14.63 1.41 7.81
C LEU A 58 -15.80 0.65 8.44
N ASN A 59 -15.49 -0.34 9.27
CA ASN A 59 -16.49 -1.09 10.01
C ASN A 59 -17.02 -0.21 11.15
N GLY A 60 -18.32 0.08 11.14
CA GLY A 60 -18.98 0.87 12.19
C GLY A 60 -19.18 0.12 13.52
N ALA A 61 -18.78 -1.16 13.59
CA ALA A 61 -18.88 -1.97 14.79
C ALA A 61 -17.68 -1.79 15.74
N LYS A 62 -17.76 -2.40 16.93
CA LYS A 62 -16.63 -2.48 17.87
C LYS A 62 -15.41 -3.13 17.18
N LEU A 63 -14.24 -2.54 17.38
CA LEU A 63 -12.98 -3.02 16.82
C LEU A 63 -12.66 -4.43 17.32
N ASP A 64 -12.27 -5.30 16.38
CA ASP A 64 -11.69 -6.62 16.65
C ASP A 64 -10.16 -6.55 16.53
N ASP A 65 -9.49 -6.44 17.68
CA ASP A 65 -8.04 -6.28 17.78
C ASP A 65 -7.27 -7.41 17.10
N LYS A 66 -7.82 -8.64 17.08
CA LYS A 66 -7.16 -9.80 16.45
C LYS A 66 -7.03 -9.61 14.94
N LYS A 67 -7.97 -8.91 14.29
CA LYS A 67 -7.88 -8.60 12.86
C LYS A 67 -6.80 -7.56 12.58
N VAL A 68 -6.60 -6.61 13.49
CA VAL A 68 -5.52 -5.62 13.40
C VAL A 68 -4.17 -6.33 13.51
N GLU A 69 -3.99 -7.16 14.53
CA GLU A 69 -2.76 -7.92 14.81
C GLU A 69 -2.40 -8.89 13.69
N ALA A 70 -3.40 -9.57 13.11
CA ALA A 70 -3.18 -10.50 12.01
C ALA A 70 -2.75 -9.82 10.70
N THR A 71 -3.00 -8.51 10.56
CA THR A 71 -2.83 -7.77 9.30
C THR A 71 -1.66 -6.79 9.33
N CYS A 72 -1.32 -6.26 10.51
CA CYS A 72 -0.30 -5.24 10.69
C CYS A 72 1.00 -5.85 11.22
N THR A 73 2.14 -5.41 10.68
CA THR A 73 3.44 -5.80 11.25
C THR A 73 3.60 -5.32 12.70
N PRO A 74 4.48 -5.93 13.51
CA PRO A 74 4.75 -5.45 14.87
C PRO A 74 5.16 -3.98 14.95
N ALA A 75 5.84 -3.46 13.92
CA ALA A 75 6.19 -2.04 13.83
C ALA A 75 4.95 -1.16 13.64
N MET A 76 4.04 -1.55 12.76
CA MET A 76 2.78 -0.83 12.54
C MET A 76 1.88 -0.88 13.78
N LEU A 77 1.82 -2.03 14.49
CA LEU A 77 1.05 -2.15 15.73
C LEU A 77 1.51 -1.15 16.79
N ARG A 78 2.83 -0.94 16.94
CA ARG A 78 3.34 0.10 17.87
C ARG A 78 2.89 1.51 17.50
N VAL A 79 2.80 1.82 16.20
CA VAL A 79 2.27 3.11 15.74
C VAL A 79 0.80 3.25 16.12
N LEU A 80 0.00 2.19 15.93
CA LEU A 80 -1.41 2.19 16.29
C LEU A 80 -1.62 2.28 17.80
N CYS A 81 -0.83 1.58 18.61
CA CYS A 81 -0.89 1.71 20.06
C CYS A 81 -0.55 3.13 20.51
N LYS A 82 0.49 3.73 19.93
CA LYS A 82 0.85 5.12 20.25
C LYS A 82 -0.30 6.08 19.90
N ALA A 83 -0.87 5.95 18.71
CA ALA A 83 -2.01 6.78 18.31
C ALA A 83 -3.21 6.64 19.27
N TYR A 84 -3.45 5.43 19.79
CA TYR A 84 -4.49 5.22 20.79
C TYR A 84 -4.18 5.95 22.10
N VAL A 85 -2.99 5.76 22.66
CA VAL A 85 -2.57 6.34 23.94
C VAL A 85 -2.46 7.87 23.88
N ASP A 86 -2.15 8.43 22.72
CA ASP A 86 -2.09 9.88 22.54
C ASP A 86 -3.48 10.56 22.66
N GLU A 87 -4.57 9.82 22.45
CA GLU A 87 -5.94 10.35 22.49
C GLU A 87 -6.81 9.77 23.62
N TYR A 88 -6.50 8.57 24.11
CA TYR A 88 -7.31 7.84 25.09
C TYR A 88 -6.44 7.23 26.19
N ASP A 89 -6.94 7.28 27.42
CA ASP A 89 -6.37 6.51 28.53
C ASP A 89 -6.69 5.01 28.34
N GLY A 90 -5.65 4.19 28.14
CA GLY A 90 -5.80 2.73 28.11
C GLY A 90 -4.96 2.03 27.04
N THR A 91 -5.43 0.84 26.64
CA THR A 91 -4.80 0.01 25.61
C THR A 91 -5.73 -0.17 24.43
N GLY A 92 -5.21 -0.02 23.21
CA GLY A 92 -5.96 -0.27 21.99
C GLY A 92 -5.15 0.09 20.76
N TYR A 93 -5.82 0.09 19.61
CA TYR A 93 -5.24 0.45 18.34
C TYR A 93 -5.97 1.64 17.73
N GLY A 94 -5.22 2.71 17.46
CA GLY A 94 -5.71 3.92 16.83
C GLY A 94 -6.00 3.74 15.34
N ILE A 95 -6.95 2.88 14.98
CA ILE A 95 -7.27 2.56 13.57
C ILE A 95 -7.83 3.76 12.79
N TRP A 96 -8.33 4.78 13.50
CA TRP A 96 -8.81 6.03 12.89
C TRP A 96 -7.73 6.79 12.13
N ILE A 97 -6.44 6.50 12.34
CA ILE A 97 -5.36 7.13 11.56
C ILE A 97 -5.42 6.77 10.06
N PHE A 98 -6.16 5.72 9.68
CA PHE A 98 -6.45 5.34 8.30
C PHE A 98 -7.70 6.03 7.71
N ARG A 99 -8.42 6.86 8.49
CA ARG A 99 -9.70 7.47 8.13
C ARG A 99 -9.57 8.98 7.87
N THR A 100 -10.68 9.60 7.45
CA THR A 100 -10.77 11.04 7.12
C THR A 100 -11.11 11.94 8.31
N CYS A 101 -11.33 11.37 9.50
CA CYS A 101 -11.68 12.08 10.75
C CYS A 101 -13.04 12.74 10.74
N ILE A 102 -13.91 12.23 9.88
CA ILE A 102 -15.31 12.58 9.94
C ILE A 102 -15.88 12.08 11.29
N ASN A 103 -16.61 12.96 11.98
CA ASN A 103 -17.40 12.60 13.15
C ASN A 103 -18.86 12.47 12.72
N GLY A 104 -19.41 11.25 12.81
CA GLY A 104 -20.69 10.93 12.20
C GLY A 104 -20.57 10.85 10.68
N GLY A 105 -21.29 9.92 10.06
CA GLY A 105 -21.27 9.70 8.62
C GLY A 105 -22.55 9.01 8.17
N ASP A 106 -22.76 8.95 6.87
CA ASP A 106 -23.86 8.16 6.30
C ASP A 106 -23.50 6.66 6.17
N ASN A 107 -24.43 5.87 5.64
CA ASN A 107 -24.26 4.42 5.46
C ASN A 107 -23.49 4.04 4.17
N THR A 108 -22.70 4.95 3.60
CA THR A 108 -22.02 4.74 2.30
C THR A 108 -20.54 4.40 2.43
N ALA A 109 -20.06 4.09 3.65
CA ALA A 109 -18.67 3.75 3.88
C ALA A 109 -18.22 2.50 3.08
N GLY A 110 -17.06 2.58 2.43
CA GLY A 110 -16.54 1.46 1.64
C GLY A 110 -15.30 1.78 0.82
N VAL A 111 -14.58 0.72 0.43
CA VAL A 111 -13.40 0.83 -0.44
C VAL A 111 -13.83 1.10 -1.88
N LEU A 112 -13.38 2.22 -2.45
CA LEU A 112 -13.65 2.60 -3.83
C LEU A 112 -12.64 1.97 -4.78
N GLN A 113 -11.34 2.12 -4.50
CA GLN A 113 -10.29 1.59 -5.35
C GLN A 113 -9.04 1.24 -4.55
N ILE A 114 -8.32 0.22 -5.00
CA ILE A 114 -6.97 -0.07 -4.56
C ILE A 114 -6.10 -0.10 -5.82
N ARG A 115 -5.04 0.70 -5.83
CA ARG A 115 -4.11 0.79 -6.96
C ARG A 115 -2.69 0.54 -6.50
N PRO A 116 -1.94 -0.35 -7.16
CA PRO A 116 -0.51 -0.46 -6.90
C PRO A 116 0.20 0.84 -7.30
N ARG A 117 1.23 1.17 -6.53
CA ARG A 117 2.21 2.24 -6.78
C ARG A 117 3.60 1.60 -6.83
N SER A 118 4.65 2.39 -7.07
CA SER A 118 6.06 1.97 -7.03
C SER A 118 6.40 1.12 -5.80
N GLY A 119 7.07 -0.02 -6.01
CA GLY A 119 7.41 -0.96 -4.96
C GLY A 119 6.21 -1.83 -4.56
N ARG A 120 5.89 -1.86 -3.26
CA ARG A 120 4.67 -2.47 -2.70
C ARG A 120 3.85 -1.43 -1.92
N ASP A 121 3.84 -0.21 -2.44
CA ASP A 121 2.93 0.82 -1.99
C ASP A 121 1.60 0.68 -2.71
N TYR A 122 0.51 0.95 -2.00
CA TYR A 122 -0.83 0.90 -2.53
C TYR A 122 -1.56 2.18 -2.17
N VAL A 123 -2.20 2.77 -3.16
CA VAL A 123 -3.15 3.85 -2.96
C VAL A 123 -4.51 3.21 -2.69
N VAL A 124 -5.07 3.43 -1.50
CA VAL A 124 -6.41 2.99 -1.13
C VAL A 124 -7.29 4.23 -1.10
N THR A 125 -8.24 4.31 -2.03
CA THR A 125 -9.29 5.32 -2.00
C THR A 125 -10.57 4.69 -1.45
N TYR A 126 -11.24 5.44 -0.60
CA TYR A 126 -12.41 4.96 0.12
C TYR A 126 -13.40 6.10 0.33
N ASN A 127 -14.64 5.71 0.58
CA ASN A 127 -15.66 6.59 1.12
C ASN A 127 -15.78 6.31 2.62
N ASP A 128 -15.72 7.37 3.42
CA ASP A 128 -15.75 7.33 4.87
C ASP A 128 -17.06 7.96 5.33
N GLY A 129 -18.18 7.27 5.07
CA GLY A 129 -19.53 7.76 5.43
C GLY A 129 -19.89 9.11 4.80
N GLY A 130 -19.62 9.29 3.50
CA GLY A 130 -19.95 10.50 2.74
C GLY A 130 -18.75 11.40 2.44
N VAL A 131 -17.60 11.16 3.08
CA VAL A 131 -16.35 11.89 2.79
C VAL A 131 -15.35 10.98 2.09
N LYS A 132 -14.88 11.38 0.91
CA LYS A 132 -13.80 10.66 0.21
C LYS A 132 -12.47 10.82 0.93
N GLY A 133 -11.82 9.69 1.17
CA GLY A 133 -10.49 9.58 1.74
C GLY A 133 -9.51 8.84 0.81
N GLU A 134 -8.24 9.11 1.02
CA GLU A 134 -7.14 8.40 0.39
C GLU A 134 -6.00 8.20 1.39
N THR A 135 -5.47 6.98 1.41
CA THR A 135 -4.23 6.65 2.10
C THR A 135 -3.28 5.96 1.13
N ILE A 136 -1.99 6.11 1.39
CA ILE A 136 -0.94 5.32 0.75
C ILE A 136 -0.35 4.44 1.83
N VAL A 137 -0.40 3.13 1.64
CA VAL A 137 0.08 2.13 2.60
C VAL A 137 1.17 1.29 1.96
N ARG A 138 2.15 0.87 2.77
CA ARG A 138 3.19 -0.05 2.33
C ARG A 138 2.91 -1.47 2.81
N MET A 139 2.87 -2.40 1.87
CA MET A 139 2.84 -3.83 2.15
C MET A 139 4.26 -4.40 2.18
N VAL A 140 4.48 -5.39 3.05
CA VAL A 140 5.70 -6.19 3.10
C VAL A 140 5.34 -7.66 3.25
N THR A 141 6.31 -8.55 2.98
CA THR A 141 6.21 -9.94 3.41
C THR A 141 6.90 -10.06 4.76
N HIS A 142 6.18 -10.50 5.78
CA HIS A 142 6.69 -10.75 7.12
C HIS A 142 6.32 -12.17 7.51
N ASN A 143 7.33 -13.01 7.80
CA ASN A 143 7.15 -14.45 8.09
C ASN A 143 6.31 -15.17 7.02
N GLY A 144 6.61 -14.92 5.74
CA GLY A 144 5.91 -15.54 4.61
C GLY A 144 4.51 -14.99 4.31
N ARG A 145 4.03 -13.99 5.07
CA ARG A 145 2.66 -13.44 4.93
C ARG A 145 2.69 -11.97 4.52
N PRO A 146 1.74 -11.50 3.70
CA PRO A 146 1.64 -10.08 3.38
C PRO A 146 1.06 -9.32 4.57
N MET A 147 1.69 -8.20 4.94
CA MET A 147 1.27 -7.39 6.09
C MET A 147 1.45 -5.90 5.81
N ILE A 148 0.64 -5.07 6.47
CA ILE A 148 0.75 -3.61 6.45
C ILE A 148 1.94 -3.20 7.32
N ALA A 149 2.94 -2.58 6.71
CA ALA A 149 4.15 -2.14 7.37
C ALA A 149 4.06 -0.71 7.89
N LYS A 150 3.43 0.19 7.12
CA LYS A 150 3.27 1.61 7.47
C LYS A 150 2.24 2.30 6.60
N ILE A 151 1.72 3.42 7.12
CA ILE A 151 1.09 4.47 6.33
C ILE A 151 2.20 5.36 5.78
N VAL A 152 2.30 5.45 4.46
CA VAL A 152 3.26 6.29 3.74
C VAL A 152 2.75 7.72 3.64
N ARG A 153 1.45 7.89 3.39
CA ARG A 153 0.79 9.19 3.24
C ARG A 153 -0.70 9.04 3.55
N ARG A 154 -1.33 10.12 4.00
CA ARG A 154 -2.78 10.26 4.13
C ARG A 154 -3.19 11.63 3.58
N ASP A 155 -4.24 11.70 2.78
CA ASP A 155 -4.75 12.97 2.23
C ASP A 155 -5.52 13.78 3.28
N LYS A 156 -6.21 13.08 4.18
CA LYS A 156 -6.92 13.61 5.34
C LYS A 156 -6.65 12.64 6.48
N GLY A 157 -6.35 13.13 7.68
CA GLY A 157 -5.96 12.27 8.77
C GLY A 157 -6.06 12.95 10.12
N CYS A 158 -6.24 12.14 11.16
CA CYS A 158 -6.56 12.66 12.49
C CYS A 158 -5.25 13.08 13.11
N ARG A 159 -5.26 14.23 13.79
CA ARG A 159 -4.04 14.87 14.27
C ARG A 159 -3.21 13.89 15.09
#